data_AF-A0A7K3HHN7-F1
#
_entry.id   AF-A0A7K3HHN7-F1
#
_cell.length_a   1.000
_cell.length_b   1.000
_cell.length_c   1.000
_cell.angle_alpha   90.00
_cell.angle_beta   90.00
_cell.angle_gamma   90.00
#
_symmetry.space_group_name_H-M   'P 1'
#
loop_
_entity.id
_entity.type
_entity.pdbx_description
1 polymer ?
#
loop_
_entity_poly.entity_id
_entity_poly.type
_entity_poly.pdbx_seq_one_letter_code
_entity_poly.pdbx_strand_id
1 'polypeptide(L)'
;MTGTQGSPRSPGPGRAPAARPPGLAPECARLAEELRELRKGTGLSLAALAERTPYSKSSWERYLNGKKQVPRQAVEALCRLAGERPERLLVLWDLADAEWSGRGAFGSAAPCPPRAT
;
A
#
# COMPACT_ATOMS: atom_id res chain seq x y z
N MET A 1 -4.32 27.44 -18.19
CA MET A 1 -3.79 26.35 -19.05
C MET A 1 -3.21 25.27 -18.13
N THR A 2 -4.01 24.31 -17.70
CA THR A 2 -3.50 23.04 -17.13
C THR A 2 -4.37 21.93 -17.68
N GLY A 3 -3.70 20.94 -18.27
CA GLY A 3 -4.22 20.05 -19.28
C GLY A 3 -5.40 19.18 -18.85
N THR A 4 -6.30 19.05 -19.83
CA THR A 4 -7.04 17.84 -20.18
C THR A 4 -6.26 16.57 -19.85
N GLN A 5 -6.93 15.58 -19.25
CA GLN A 5 -7.12 14.29 -19.91
C GLN A 5 -8.27 13.52 -19.24
N GLY A 6 -9.45 13.63 -19.82
CA GLY A 6 -10.44 12.56 -19.76
C GLY A 6 -10.15 11.56 -20.88
N SER A 7 -10.22 10.28 -20.58
CA SER A 7 -10.46 9.15 -21.50
C SER A 7 -10.43 7.85 -20.68
N PRO A 8 -11.01 6.73 -21.15
CA PRO A 8 -12.33 6.53 -21.77
C PRO A 8 -13.10 5.37 -21.06
N ARG A 9 -14.35 5.11 -21.46
CA ARG A 9 -15.14 3.93 -21.03
C ARG A 9 -14.91 2.73 -21.97
N SER A 10 -14.59 1.55 -21.38
CA SER A 10 -14.88 0.10 -21.62
C SER A 10 -15.18 -0.47 -23.05
N PRO A 11 -15.33 -1.80 -23.32
CA PRO A 11 -15.27 -3.05 -22.49
C PRO A 11 -14.57 -4.30 -23.14
N GLY A 12 -14.49 -5.44 -22.43
CA GLY A 12 -14.25 -6.79 -23.03
C GLY A 12 -13.87 -7.91 -22.02
N PRO A 13 -14.60 -9.05 -21.91
CA PRO A 13 -14.57 -9.93 -20.73
C PRO A 13 -13.62 -11.12 -20.88
N GLY A 14 -12.84 -11.41 -19.84
CA GLY A 14 -11.93 -12.55 -19.79
C GLY A 14 -11.79 -13.11 -18.38
N ARG A 15 -12.76 -13.94 -17.99
CA ARG A 15 -12.75 -14.91 -16.87
C ARG A 15 -12.49 -14.34 -15.46
N ALA A 16 -13.59 -14.16 -14.72
CA ALA A 16 -13.57 -13.82 -13.30
C ALA A 16 -13.07 -14.98 -12.43
N PRO A 17 -12.05 -14.81 -11.58
CA PRO A 17 -12.07 -15.36 -10.23
C PRO A 17 -13.00 -14.49 -9.36
N ALA A 18 -13.64 -15.11 -8.37
CA ALA A 18 -14.67 -14.53 -7.51
C ALA A 18 -14.53 -13.02 -7.26
N ALA A 19 -15.61 -12.29 -7.54
CA ALA A 19 -15.71 -10.86 -7.32
C ALA A 19 -15.31 -10.51 -5.87
N ARG A 20 -14.07 -10.06 -5.69
CA ARG A 20 -13.62 -9.38 -4.48
C ARG A 20 -14.35 -8.03 -4.45
N PRO A 21 -14.87 -7.58 -3.29
CA PRO A 21 -15.52 -6.28 -3.21
C PRO A 21 -14.54 -5.20 -3.70
N PRO A 22 -14.97 -4.24 -4.54
CA PRO A 22 -14.14 -3.14 -4.97
C PRO A 22 -13.94 -2.20 -3.77
N GLY A 23 -12.88 -2.46 -3.02
CA GLY A 23 -12.58 -1.76 -1.78
C GLY A 23 -11.28 -2.27 -1.20
N LEU A 24 -10.17 -1.62 -1.58
CA LEU A 24 -8.79 -1.99 -1.29
C LEU A 24 -8.33 -3.34 -1.87
N ALA A 25 -7.08 -3.37 -2.36
CA ALA A 25 -6.38 -4.63 -2.51
C ALA A 25 -6.35 -5.32 -1.13
N PRO A 26 -6.84 -6.55 -0.98
CA PRO A 26 -6.95 -7.22 0.31
C PRO A 26 -5.61 -7.44 1.00
N GLU A 27 -4.51 -7.41 0.26
CA GLU A 27 -3.14 -7.40 0.75
C GLU A 27 -2.84 -6.07 1.46
N CYS A 28 -3.27 -4.93 0.90
CA CYS A 28 -3.23 -3.61 1.57
C CYS A 28 -4.13 -3.57 2.81
N ALA A 29 -5.32 -4.19 2.76
CA ALA A 29 -6.24 -4.24 3.90
C ALA A 29 -5.65 -5.07 5.04
N ARG A 30 -5.10 -6.25 4.73
CA ARG A 30 -4.40 -7.10 5.69
C ARG A 30 -3.19 -6.42 6.30
N LEU A 31 -2.38 -5.73 5.49
CA LEU A 31 -1.25 -4.94 6.00
C LEU A 31 -1.73 -3.86 6.99
N ALA A 32 -2.81 -3.17 6.67
CA ALA A 32 -3.38 -2.15 7.54
C ALA A 32 -3.89 -2.73 8.86
N GLU A 33 -4.50 -3.92 8.85
CA GLU A 33 -4.91 -4.65 10.05
C GLU A 33 -3.72 -5.07 10.92
N GLU A 34 -2.70 -5.71 10.34
CA GLU A 34 -1.49 -6.12 11.06
C GLU A 34 -0.79 -4.91 11.72
N LEU A 35 -0.71 -3.77 11.02
CA LEU A 35 -0.17 -2.53 11.58
C LEU A 35 -1.02 -1.99 12.75
N ARG A 36 -2.35 -2.16 12.72
CA ARG A 36 -3.22 -1.76 13.84
C ARG A 36 -2.98 -2.65 15.05
N GLU A 37 -2.89 -3.96 14.86
CA GLU A 37 -2.61 -4.91 15.95
C GLU A 37 -1.23 -4.70 16.55
N LEU A 38 -0.20 -4.51 15.72
CA LEU A 38 1.14 -4.16 16.16
C LEU A 38 1.14 -2.88 17.00
N ARG A 39 0.44 -1.84 16.51
CA ARG A 39 0.29 -0.59 17.25
C ARG A 39 -0.44 -0.80 18.58
N LYS A 40 -1.50 -1.60 18.63
CA LYS A 40 -2.20 -1.91 19.89
C LYS A 40 -1.24 -2.57 20.89
N GLY A 41 -0.38 -3.48 20.43
CA GLY A 41 0.67 -4.10 21.26
C GLY A 41 1.66 -3.09 21.87
N THR A 42 1.91 -1.96 21.19
CA THR A 42 2.77 -0.89 21.72
C THR A 42 2.10 0.00 22.77
N GLY A 43 0.76 -0.05 22.88
CA GLY A 43 -0.01 0.86 23.74
C GLY A 43 -0.04 2.31 23.26
N LEU A 44 0.44 2.62 22.05
CA LEU A 44 0.55 4.00 21.55
C LEU A 44 -0.75 4.51 20.91
N SER A 45 -1.13 5.73 21.27
CA SER A 45 -2.18 6.48 20.55
C SER A 45 -1.67 6.95 19.17
N LEU A 46 -2.57 7.31 18.24
CA LEU A 46 -2.16 7.86 16.93
C LEU A 46 -1.33 9.14 17.09
N ALA A 47 -1.64 9.94 18.11
CA ALA A 47 -0.89 11.14 18.43
C ALA A 47 0.53 10.78 18.92
N ALA A 48 0.65 9.85 19.88
CA ALA A 48 1.94 9.40 20.36
C ALA A 48 2.80 8.74 19.25
N LEU A 49 2.16 8.03 18.33
CA LEU A 49 2.83 7.48 17.15
C LEU A 49 3.32 8.60 16.21
N ALA A 50 2.52 9.64 16.02
CA ALA A 50 2.89 10.79 15.20
C ALA A 50 4.03 11.62 15.81
N GLU A 51 4.11 11.72 17.14
CA GLU A 51 5.23 12.41 17.81
C GLU A 51 6.54 11.62 17.71
N ARG A 52 6.48 10.29 17.65
CA ARG A 52 7.66 9.41 17.59
C ARG A 52 8.10 9.04 16.17
N THR A 53 7.38 9.49 15.15
CA THR A 53 7.65 9.17 13.74
C THR A 53 7.59 10.45 12.90
N PRO A 54 8.19 10.48 11.70
CA PRO A 54 8.14 11.67 10.83
C PRO A 54 6.77 11.89 10.17
N TYR A 55 5.71 11.20 10.60
CA TYR A 55 4.38 11.23 9.98
C TYR A 55 3.32 11.75 10.95
N SER A 56 2.50 12.70 10.51
CA SER A 56 1.40 13.23 11.32
C SER A 56 0.28 12.22 11.57
N LYS A 57 -0.54 12.46 12.59
CA LYS A 57 -1.73 11.66 12.95
C LYS A 57 -2.65 11.36 11.76
N SER A 58 -2.94 12.35 10.92
CA SER A 58 -3.79 12.22 9.73
C SER A 58 -3.18 11.29 8.67
N SER A 59 -1.86 11.29 8.54
CA SER A 59 -1.15 10.36 7.65
C SER A 59 -1.29 8.93 8.15
N TRP A 60 -1.04 8.71 9.45
CA TRP A 60 -1.26 7.41 10.10
C TRP A 60 -2.70 6.92 9.99
N GLU A 61 -3.68 7.80 10.14
CA GLU A 61 -5.08 7.43 9.97
C GLU A 61 -5.42 6.99 8.54
N ARG A 62 -4.91 7.69 7.52
CA ARG A 62 -5.11 7.28 6.12
C ARG A 62 -4.46 5.93 5.80
N TYR A 63 -3.26 5.73 6.30
CA TYR A 63 -2.48 4.50 6.19
C TYR A 63 -3.18 3.31 6.84
N LEU A 64 -3.56 3.46 8.10
CA LEU A 64 -4.23 2.40 8.85
C LEU A 64 -5.66 2.17 8.36
N ASN A 65 -6.32 3.14 7.72
CA ASN A 65 -7.60 2.93 7.04
C ASN A 65 -7.46 2.33 5.64
N GLY A 66 -6.24 2.11 5.16
CA GLY A 66 -6.01 1.57 3.83
C GLY A 66 -6.29 2.56 2.68
N LYS A 67 -6.63 3.82 3.00
CA LYS A 67 -6.93 4.87 2.00
C LYS A 67 -5.71 5.28 1.18
N LYS A 68 -4.51 4.92 1.62
CA LYS A 68 -3.23 5.18 0.95
C LYS A 68 -2.26 4.06 1.30
N GLN A 69 -1.48 3.59 0.32
CA GLN A 69 -0.40 2.64 0.57
C GLN A 69 0.55 3.22 1.63
N VAL A 70 0.77 2.43 2.67
CA VAL A 70 1.73 2.73 3.73
C VAL A 70 3.13 2.77 3.10
N PRO A 71 3.96 3.80 3.35
CA PRO A 71 5.34 3.77 2.93
C PRO A 71 6.13 2.75 3.77
N ARG A 72 7.07 2.04 3.15
CA ARG A 72 7.93 1.05 3.82
C ARG A 72 8.56 1.59 5.12
N GLN A 73 9.02 2.84 5.10
CA GLN A 73 9.62 3.48 6.27
C GLN A 73 8.65 3.65 7.46
N ALA A 74 7.35 3.80 7.21
CA ALA A 74 6.35 3.83 8.29
C ALA A 74 6.18 2.45 8.93
N VAL A 75 6.21 1.37 8.12
CA VAL A 75 6.20 -0.01 8.63
C VAL A 75 7.39 -0.24 9.55
N GLU A 76 8.60 0.09 9.07
CA GLU A 76 9.84 -0.10 9.82
C GLU A 76 9.85 0.72 11.12
N ALA A 77 9.37 1.96 11.09
CA ALA A 77 9.27 2.79 12.28
C ALA A 77 8.34 2.19 13.34
N LEU A 78 7.18 1.65 12.94
CA LEU A 78 6.25 1.02 13.88
C LEU A 78 6.83 -0.27 14.47
N CYS A 79 7.48 -1.10 13.65
CA CYS A 79 8.17 -2.31 14.13
C CYS A 79 9.25 -1.98 15.15
N ARG A 80 10.07 -0.95 14.90
CA ARG A 80 11.07 -0.47 15.86
C ARG A 80 10.44 -0.01 17.17
N LEU A 81 9.31 0.70 17.12
CA LEU A 81 8.59 1.14 18.32
C LEU A 81 7.94 -0.02 19.08
N ALA A 82 7.55 -1.08 18.38
CA ALA A 82 7.01 -2.30 18.98
C ALA A 82 8.09 -3.25 19.51
N GLY A 83 9.37 -3.05 19.17
CA GLY A 83 10.43 -4.00 19.46
C GLY A 83 10.35 -5.28 18.61
N GLU A 84 9.58 -5.24 17.52
CA GLU A 84 9.31 -6.39 16.63
C GLU A 84 10.18 -6.34 15.38
N ARG A 85 10.43 -7.52 14.80
CA ARG A 85 11.23 -7.61 13.58
C ARG A 85 10.41 -7.17 12.36
N PRO A 86 10.90 -6.21 11.56
CA PRO A 86 10.15 -5.71 10.41
C PRO A 86 10.06 -6.71 9.26
N GLU A 87 10.93 -7.74 9.21
CA GLU A 87 11.04 -8.68 8.09
C GLU A 87 9.69 -9.26 7.64
N ARG A 88 8.91 -9.79 8.59
CA ARG A 88 7.60 -10.39 8.29
C ARG A 88 6.61 -9.37 7.72
N LEU A 89 6.57 -8.17 8.29
CA LEU A 89 5.67 -7.11 7.85
C LEU A 89 6.13 -6.50 6.51
N LEU A 90 7.43 -6.49 6.24
CA LEU A 90 8.01 -6.03 4.98
C LEU A 90 7.69 -6.97 3.82
N VAL A 91 7.66 -8.29 4.05
CA VAL A 91 7.19 -9.26 3.04
C VAL A 91 5.72 -9.02 2.71
N LEU A 92 4.89 -8.76 3.73
CA LEU A 92 3.49 -8.40 3.49
C LEU A 92 3.34 -7.04 2.78
N TRP A 93 4.21 -6.09 3.11
CA TRP A 93 4.27 -4.79 2.44
C TRP A 93 4.62 -4.92 0.96
N ASP A 94 5.55 -5.80 0.60
CA ASP A 94 5.95 -6.04 -0.79
C ASP A 94 4.79 -6.58 -1.63
N LEU A 95 4.03 -7.54 -1.09
CA LEU A 95 2.81 -8.05 -1.72
C LEU A 95 1.76 -6.95 -1.90
N ALA A 96 1.55 -6.12 -0.87
CA ALA A 96 0.63 -4.99 -0.95
C ALA A 96 1.10 -3.92 -1.96
N ASP A 97 2.40 -3.68 -2.07
CA ASP A 97 2.99 -2.73 -3.02
C ASP A 97 2.88 -3.22 -4.47
N ALA A 98 3.05 -4.53 -4.71
CA ALA A 98 2.84 -5.14 -6.02
C ALA A 98 1.39 -4.97 -6.51
N GLU A 99 0.42 -5.20 -5.62
CA GLU A 99 -1.01 -5.00 -5.91
C GLU A 99 -1.34 -3.51 -6.10
N TRP A 100 -0.82 -2.63 -5.23
CA TRP A 100 -1.04 -1.19 -5.33
C TRP A 100 -0.41 -0.58 -6.59
N SER A 101 0.77 -1.03 -6.97
CA SER A 101 1.47 -0.59 -8.18
C SER A 101 0.86 -1.16 -9.47
N GLY A 102 -0.13 -2.05 -9.38
CA GLY A 102 -0.70 -2.75 -10.52
C GLY A 102 0.28 -3.72 -11.21
N ARG A 103 1.41 -4.03 -10.57
CA ARG A 103 2.46 -4.94 -11.06
C ARG A 103 2.31 -6.38 -10.54
N GLY A 104 1.26 -6.66 -9.77
CA GLY A 104 0.88 -8.02 -9.36
C GLY A 104 0.40 -8.91 -10.52
N ALA A 105 0.07 -8.33 -11.68
CA ALA A 105 -0.12 -9.08 -12.92
C ALA A 105 1.23 -9.19 -13.64
N PHE A 106 1.94 -10.29 -13.42
CA PHE A 106 3.18 -10.68 -14.12
C PHE A 106 3.27 -10.12 -15.55
N GLY A 107 4.11 -9.10 -15.72
CA GLY A 107 4.19 -8.34 -16.96
C GLY A 107 5.30 -7.31 -16.92
N SER A 108 6.52 -7.76 -16.60
CA SER A 108 7.70 -7.06 -17.07
C SER A 108 7.71 -7.17 -18.60
N ALA A 109 7.05 -6.25 -19.29
CA ALA A 109 7.32 -5.96 -20.69
C ALA A 109 8.37 -4.86 -20.71
N ALA A 110 9.59 -5.28 -21.03
CA ALA A 110 10.81 -4.50 -21.11
C ALA A 110 10.65 -3.15 -21.84
N PRO A 111 11.43 -2.11 -21.47
CA PRO A 111 11.66 -1.00 -22.38
C PRO A 111 12.64 -1.46 -23.47
N CYS A 112 12.13 -1.86 -24.64
CA CYS A 112 12.96 -1.86 -25.85
C CYS A 112 12.84 -0.48 -26.52
N PRO A 113 13.92 0.30 -26.67
CA PRO A 113 13.92 1.44 -27.57
C PRO A 113 14.13 0.95 -29.00
N PRO A 114 13.30 1.40 -29.95
CA PRO A 114 13.92 1.86 -31.19
C PRO A 114 13.22 3.09 -31.75
N ARG A 115 13.92 4.22 -31.82
CA ARG A 115 13.72 5.13 -32.95
C ARG A 115 14.92 4.97 -33.88
N ALA A 116 14.69 4.18 -34.92
CA ALA A 116 15.51 4.16 -36.10
C ALA A 116 15.33 5.49 -36.87
N THR A 117 16.49 6.00 -37.29
CA THR A 117 16.82 6.94 -38.38
C THR A 117 16.26 8.37 -38.32
#